data_AF-A0A645G4E4-F1
#
_entry.id   AF-A0A645G4E4-F1
#
_cell.length_a   1.000
_cell.length_b   1.000
_cell.length_c   1.000
_cell.angle_alpha   90.00
_cell.angle_beta   90.00
_cell.angle_gamma   90.00
#
_symmetry.space_group_name_H-M   'P 1'
#
loop_
_entity.id
_entity.type
_entity.pdbx_description
1 polymer ?
#
loop_
_entity_poly.entity_id
_entity_poly.type
_entity_poly.pdbx_seq_one_letter_code
_entity_poly.pdbx_strand_id
1 'polypeptide(L)'
;MDEFDKIYGTVPPNAKEAGQFLIVEVDKDNRVRIMPYDVISDHFFPQLWKIDEPSNPDSFIYTDDRYRTDLKPYFKSDSKIEVSDITEDSCNITFDQADIENRDFETEYVNGYEITLKYKDSGCIAKQVSIWSDYYLYNMPENLSIKIEELSAETAYDISIKANSFWRTVSDNALTFTFKTK
;
A
#
# COMPACT_ATOMS: atom_id res chain seq x y z
N MET A 1 4.47 5.90 10.44
CA MET A 1 4.87 6.67 9.27
C MET A 1 3.61 7.05 8.50
N ASP A 2 3.48 8.30 8.06
CA ASP A 2 2.37 8.75 7.19
C ASP A 2 2.87 9.04 5.76
N GLU A 3 2.04 9.67 4.94
CA GLU A 3 2.33 9.95 3.53
C GLU A 3 3.56 10.87 3.33
N PHE A 4 3.92 11.67 4.34
CA PHE A 4 5.12 12.53 4.30
C PHE A 4 6.40 11.76 4.60
N ASP A 5 6.28 10.58 5.22
CA ASP A 5 7.40 9.70 5.55
C ASP A 5 7.75 8.74 4.39
N LYS A 6 7.00 8.79 3.28
CA LYS A 6 7.30 8.03 2.07
C LYS A 6 8.56 8.60 1.43
N ILE A 7 9.45 7.73 0.94
CA ILE A 7 10.73 8.17 0.35
C ILE A 7 10.58 9.05 -0.90
N TYR A 8 9.38 9.05 -1.51
CA TYR A 8 9.03 9.87 -2.66
C TYR A 8 8.22 11.13 -2.29
N GLY A 9 7.96 11.33 -1.00
CA GLY A 9 7.01 12.33 -0.50
C GLY A 9 5.58 12.02 -0.94
N THR A 10 4.78 13.08 -1.10
CA THR A 10 3.34 12.99 -1.43
C THR A 10 3.03 12.68 -2.89
N VAL A 11 4.05 12.69 -3.77
CA VAL A 11 3.90 12.33 -5.18
C VAL A 11 4.57 10.98 -5.40
N PRO A 12 3.80 9.90 -5.64
CA PRO A 12 4.36 8.58 -5.80
C PRO A 12 5.10 8.45 -7.16
N PRO A 13 6.04 7.49 -7.29
CA PRO A 13 6.94 7.42 -8.45
C PRO A 13 6.20 7.17 -9.77
N ASN A 14 5.08 6.45 -9.73
CA ASN A 14 4.29 6.11 -10.91
C ASN A 14 3.06 7.02 -11.09
N ALA A 15 3.05 8.21 -10.47
CA ALA A 15 1.91 9.15 -10.55
C ALA A 15 1.52 9.54 -11.98
N LYS A 16 2.47 9.55 -12.92
CA LYS A 16 2.22 9.82 -14.36
C LYS A 16 1.41 8.72 -15.07
N GLU A 17 1.29 7.57 -14.45
CA GLU A 17 0.56 6.39 -14.94
C GLU A 17 -0.86 6.32 -14.37
N ALA A 18 -1.27 7.34 -13.61
CA ALA A 18 -2.59 7.47 -13.03
C ALA A 18 -3.43 8.53 -13.76
N GLY A 19 -4.66 8.17 -14.14
CA GLY A 19 -5.62 9.07 -14.78
C GLY A 19 -7.01 8.94 -14.17
N GLN A 20 -7.16 9.27 -12.88
CA GLN A 20 -8.41 9.02 -12.17
C GLN A 20 -9.41 10.19 -12.27
N PHE A 21 -10.67 9.85 -12.54
CA PHE A 21 -11.82 10.74 -12.48
C PHE A 21 -12.91 10.13 -11.59
N LEU A 22 -13.80 10.99 -11.08
CA LEU A 22 -15.02 10.52 -10.43
C LEU A 22 -16.19 10.69 -11.39
N ILE A 23 -16.85 9.57 -11.71
CA ILE A 23 -18.14 9.60 -12.39
C ILE A 23 -19.22 9.60 -11.33
N VAL A 24 -20.07 10.63 -11.36
CA VAL A 24 -21.17 10.81 -10.43
C VAL A 24 -22.48 10.66 -11.17
N GLU A 25 -23.29 9.70 -10.75
CA GLU A 25 -24.61 9.45 -11.32
C GLU A 25 -25.69 9.70 -10.27
N VAL A 26 -26.80 10.27 -10.72
CA VAL A 26 -28.02 10.43 -9.93
C VAL A 26 -29.14 9.71 -10.64
N ASP A 27 -29.77 8.75 -9.98
CA ASP A 27 -30.86 7.97 -10.57
C ASP A 27 -32.23 8.64 -10.38
N LYS A 28 -33.25 8.06 -11.03
CA LYS A 28 -34.65 8.54 -10.95
C LYS A 28 -35.25 8.51 -9.54
N ASP A 29 -34.64 7.73 -8.64
CA ASP A 29 -35.07 7.55 -7.25
C ASP A 29 -34.26 8.48 -6.32
N ASN A 30 -33.54 9.46 -6.88
CA ASN A 30 -32.69 10.43 -6.19
C ASN A 30 -31.51 9.79 -5.45
N ARG A 31 -31.05 8.61 -5.87
CA ARG A 31 -29.86 7.98 -5.27
C ARG A 31 -28.61 8.46 -6.00
N VAL A 32 -27.52 8.63 -5.26
CA VAL A 32 -26.22 9.01 -5.81
C VAL A 32 -25.28 7.81 -5.82
N ARG A 33 -24.57 7.65 -6.93
CA ARG A 33 -23.47 6.70 -7.11
C ARG A 33 -22.22 7.47 -7.54
N ILE A 34 -21.10 7.21 -6.87
CA ILE A 34 -19.81 7.81 -7.19
C ILE A 34 -18.84 6.66 -7.46
N MET A 35 -18.29 6.65 -8.67
CA MET A 35 -17.46 5.56 -9.18
C MET A 35 -16.12 6.14 -9.64
N PRO A 36 -14.98 5.71 -9.07
CA PRO A 36 -13.68 6.08 -9.60
C PRO A 36 -13.44 5.40 -10.94
N TYR A 37 -12.99 6.16 -11.92
CA TYR A 37 -12.75 5.72 -13.29
C TYR A 37 -11.34 6.10 -13.72
N ASP A 38 -10.60 5.13 -14.23
CA ASP A 38 -9.28 5.33 -14.82
C ASP A 38 -9.40 5.57 -16.32
N VAL A 39 -9.13 6.79 -16.78
CA VAL A 39 -9.19 7.14 -18.20
C VAL A 39 -8.06 6.51 -19.02
N ILE A 40 -6.97 6.08 -18.36
CA ILE A 40 -5.83 5.48 -19.07
C ILE A 40 -6.17 4.04 -19.45
N SER A 41 -6.70 3.25 -18.52
CA SER A 41 -7.13 1.89 -18.80
C SER A 41 -8.55 1.78 -19.35
N ASP A 42 -9.38 2.82 -19.28
CA ASP A 42 -10.81 2.79 -19.63
C ASP A 42 -11.61 1.81 -18.76
N HIS A 43 -11.38 1.86 -17.44
CA HIS A 43 -12.07 0.99 -16.48
C HIS A 43 -12.54 1.74 -15.24
N PHE A 44 -13.65 1.30 -14.67
CA PHE A 44 -14.00 1.66 -13.30
C PHE A 44 -13.15 0.85 -12.33
N PHE A 45 -12.62 1.52 -11.31
CA PHE A 45 -12.10 0.81 -10.14
C PHE A 45 -13.21 -0.02 -9.50
N PRO A 46 -12.89 -1.14 -8.83
CA PRO A 46 -13.88 -1.97 -8.15
C PRO A 46 -14.46 -1.31 -6.87
N GLN A 47 -14.58 0.02 -6.83
CA GLN A 47 -15.09 0.79 -5.71
C GLN A 47 -16.37 1.55 -6.11
N LEU A 48 -17.35 1.54 -5.22
CA LEU A 48 -18.62 2.24 -5.39
C LEU A 48 -19.00 2.96 -4.10
N TRP A 49 -19.08 4.29 -4.14
CA TRP A 49 -19.72 5.02 -3.05
C TRP A 49 -21.20 5.27 -3.36
N LYS A 50 -22.06 5.03 -2.37
CA LYS A 50 -23.52 5.07 -2.50
C LYS A 50 -24.13 6.01 -1.46
N ILE A 51 -25.07 6.84 -1.91
CA ILE A 51 -25.94 7.63 -1.03
C ILE A 51 -27.36 7.37 -1.48
N ASP A 52 -28.12 6.62 -0.69
CA ASP A 52 -29.46 6.18 -1.08
C ASP A 52 -30.55 7.21 -0.74
N GLU A 53 -30.35 8.03 0.29
CA GLU A 53 -31.26 9.13 0.63
C GLU A 53 -30.49 10.45 0.83
N PRO A 54 -30.02 11.11 -0.25
CA PRO A 54 -29.22 12.34 -0.14
C PRO A 54 -29.91 13.48 0.60
N SER A 55 -31.25 13.49 0.61
CA SER A 55 -32.08 14.49 1.29
C SER A 55 -32.32 14.17 2.78
N ASN A 56 -31.82 13.04 3.28
CA ASN A 56 -31.95 12.60 4.67
C ASN A 56 -30.56 12.36 5.30
N PRO A 57 -29.95 13.38 5.92
CA PRO A 57 -28.62 13.26 6.52
C PRO A 57 -28.51 12.15 7.58
N ASP A 58 -29.59 11.82 8.28
CA ASP A 58 -29.61 10.76 9.28
C ASP A 58 -29.44 9.36 8.67
N SER A 59 -29.59 9.22 7.35
CA SER A 59 -29.34 7.97 6.61
C SER A 59 -27.89 7.75 6.20
N PHE A 60 -27.01 8.75 6.40
CA PHE A 60 -25.65 8.71 5.86
C PHE A 60 -24.80 7.66 6.56
N ILE A 61 -24.22 6.76 5.75
CA ILE A 61 -23.37 5.65 6.23
C ILE A 61 -21.89 6.03 6.35
N TYR A 62 -21.49 7.15 5.75
CA TYR A 62 -20.11 7.66 5.81
C TYR A 62 -19.96 8.61 7.00
N THR A 63 -19.73 8.07 8.19
CA THR A 63 -19.56 8.82 9.45
C THR A 63 -18.13 8.72 9.99
N ASP A 64 -17.82 9.45 11.05
CA ASP A 64 -16.49 9.40 11.69
C ASP A 64 -16.11 7.99 12.20
N ASP A 65 -17.09 7.16 12.54
CA ASP A 65 -16.84 5.79 12.97
C ASP A 65 -16.23 4.93 11.85
N ARG A 66 -16.42 5.29 10.57
CA ARG A 66 -15.77 4.64 9.43
C ARG A 66 -14.25 4.64 9.56
N TYR A 67 -13.68 5.72 10.10
CA TYR A 67 -12.25 5.91 10.24
C TYR A 67 -11.63 5.05 11.35
N ARG A 68 -12.44 4.38 12.17
CA ARG A 68 -12.00 3.48 13.24
C ARG A 68 -12.15 2.04 12.75
N THR A 69 -11.04 1.35 12.53
CA THR A 69 -11.05 -0.05 12.10
C THR A 69 -9.88 -0.83 12.69
N ASP A 70 -10.12 -2.11 12.95
CA ASP A 70 -9.10 -3.09 13.32
C ASP A 70 -8.69 -3.96 12.13
N LEU A 71 -9.25 -3.70 10.94
CA LEU A 71 -8.92 -4.42 9.72
C LEU A 71 -7.46 -4.16 9.34
N LYS A 72 -6.69 -5.23 9.18
CA LYS A 72 -5.25 -5.16 8.90
C LYS A 72 -4.93 -5.76 7.53
N PRO A 73 -3.97 -5.17 6.80
CA PRO A 73 -3.31 -5.86 5.71
C PRO A 73 -2.65 -7.17 6.19
N TYR A 74 -2.45 -8.12 5.29
CA TYR A 74 -1.74 -9.36 5.56
C TYR A 74 -1.00 -9.86 4.33
N PHE A 75 0.16 -10.48 4.54
CA PHE A 75 0.82 -11.25 3.49
C PHE A 75 0.22 -12.66 3.46
N LYS A 76 0.01 -13.21 2.26
CA LYS A 76 -0.40 -14.62 2.10
C LYS A 76 0.71 -15.55 2.57
N SER A 77 0.37 -16.80 2.85
CA SER A 77 1.33 -17.80 3.34
C SER A 77 2.43 -18.12 2.33
N ASP A 78 2.17 -17.95 1.05
CA ASP A 78 3.07 -18.19 -0.06
C ASP A 78 3.74 -16.91 -0.60
N SER A 79 3.46 -15.75 0.02
CA SER A 79 4.08 -14.48 -0.35
C SER A 79 5.60 -14.51 -0.14
N LYS A 80 6.35 -13.94 -1.08
CA LYS A 80 7.81 -14.01 -1.13
C LYS A 80 8.48 -12.65 -1.15
N ILE A 81 9.75 -12.69 -0.79
CA ILE A 81 10.73 -11.62 -0.94
C ILE A 81 11.95 -12.20 -1.65
N GLU A 82 12.46 -11.45 -2.62
CA GLU A 82 13.69 -11.73 -3.34
C GLU A 82 14.65 -10.54 -3.15
N VAL A 83 15.92 -10.85 -2.87
CA VAL A 83 16.99 -9.87 -2.82
C VAL A 83 17.99 -10.18 -3.92
N SER A 84 18.17 -9.23 -4.83
CA SER A 84 19.02 -9.35 -6.01
C SER A 84 20.01 -8.19 -6.10
N ASP A 85 20.91 -8.25 -7.08
CA ASP A 85 21.88 -7.20 -7.41
C ASP A 85 22.67 -6.67 -6.20
N ILE A 86 23.02 -7.57 -5.27
CA ILE A 86 23.74 -7.23 -4.05
C ILE A 86 25.15 -6.73 -4.42
N THR A 87 25.48 -5.52 -4.00
CA THR A 87 26.82 -4.90 -4.11
C THR A 87 27.44 -4.73 -2.71
N GLU A 88 28.56 -4.03 -2.63
CA GLU A 88 29.19 -3.63 -1.37
C GLU A 88 28.30 -2.65 -0.57
N ASP A 89 27.47 -1.86 -1.24
CA ASP A 89 26.74 -0.73 -0.66
C ASP A 89 25.24 -0.68 -1.02
N SER A 90 24.71 -1.65 -1.76
CA SER A 90 23.32 -1.64 -2.20
C SER A 90 22.75 -3.04 -2.49
N CYS A 91 21.43 -3.11 -2.58
CA CYS A 91 20.71 -4.27 -3.12
C CYS A 91 19.36 -3.85 -3.70
N ASN A 92 18.77 -4.72 -4.52
CA ASN A 92 17.38 -4.62 -4.95
C ASN A 92 16.52 -5.57 -4.12
N ILE A 93 15.40 -5.07 -3.60
CA ILE A 93 14.40 -5.85 -2.86
C ILE A 93 13.13 -5.89 -3.71
N THR A 94 12.68 -7.09 -4.07
CA THR A 94 11.40 -7.32 -4.74
C THR A 94 10.53 -8.21 -3.87
N PHE A 95 9.24 -7.88 -3.73
CA PHE A 95 8.35 -8.65 -2.86
C PHE A 95 6.90 -8.64 -3.35
N ASP A 96 6.19 -9.71 -3.01
CA ASP A 96 4.77 -9.86 -3.28
C ASP A 96 3.97 -8.87 -2.43
N GLN A 97 3.01 -8.19 -3.03
CA GLN A 97 2.15 -7.26 -2.31
C GLN A 97 1.27 -7.97 -1.27
N ALA A 98 1.00 -7.27 -0.16
CA ALA A 98 0.03 -7.72 0.84
C ALA A 98 -1.41 -7.53 0.33
N ASP A 99 -2.31 -8.34 0.86
CA ASP A 99 -3.75 -8.18 0.67
C ASP A 99 -4.37 -7.43 1.86
N ILE A 100 -5.60 -6.96 1.68
CA ILE A 100 -6.47 -6.50 2.77
C ILE A 100 -7.91 -6.92 2.44
N GLU A 101 -8.67 -7.35 3.44
CA GLU A 101 -10.07 -7.72 3.19
C GLU A 101 -10.91 -6.47 2.89
N ASN A 102 -11.99 -6.63 2.12
CA ASN A 102 -12.95 -5.54 1.90
C ASN A 102 -13.82 -5.35 3.15
N ARG A 103 -14.34 -4.14 3.36
CA ARG A 103 -15.28 -3.84 4.44
C ARG A 103 -16.66 -3.58 3.88
N ASP A 104 -17.67 -4.30 4.36
CA ASP A 104 -19.09 -4.09 4.03
C ASP A 104 -19.33 -3.88 2.52
N PHE A 105 -19.47 -2.63 2.10
CA PHE A 105 -19.79 -2.22 0.73
C PHE A 105 -18.60 -1.59 -0.02
N GLU A 106 -17.41 -1.61 0.57
CA GLU A 106 -16.25 -0.85 0.13
C GLU A 106 -15.04 -1.76 -0.10
N THR A 107 -14.38 -1.56 -1.24
CA THR A 107 -13.06 -2.11 -1.48
C THR A 107 -12.02 -1.35 -0.68
N GLU A 108 -11.20 -2.09 0.06
CA GLU A 108 -10.06 -1.56 0.81
C GLU A 108 -8.77 -1.82 0.02
N TYR A 109 -7.77 -0.98 0.26
CA TYR A 109 -6.46 -1.12 -0.36
C TYR A 109 -5.37 -1.02 0.69
N VAL A 110 -4.27 -1.74 0.47
CA VAL A 110 -3.02 -1.49 1.20
C VAL A 110 -2.53 -0.11 0.79
N ASN A 111 -2.16 0.74 1.75
CA ASN A 111 -1.66 2.10 1.46
C ASN A 111 -0.17 2.06 1.11
N GLY A 112 0.59 1.21 1.78
CA GLY A 112 2.00 1.07 1.53
C GLY A 112 2.69 0.10 2.47
N TYR A 113 4.02 0.20 2.49
CA TYR A 113 4.88 -0.71 3.21
C TYR A 113 5.92 0.03 4.02
N GLU A 114 6.30 -0.54 5.14
CA GLU A 114 7.46 -0.18 5.94
C GLU A 114 8.51 -1.28 5.81
N ILE A 115 9.67 -0.94 5.26
CA ILE A 115 10.79 -1.84 5.03
C ILE A 115 11.89 -1.45 6.02
N THR A 116 12.22 -2.38 6.93
CA THR A 116 13.26 -2.20 7.93
C THR A 116 14.40 -3.17 7.68
N LEU A 117 15.63 -2.65 7.58
CA LEU A 117 16.86 -3.43 7.58
C LEU A 117 17.53 -3.28 8.94
N LYS A 118 17.84 -4.40 9.60
CA LYS A 118 18.61 -4.44 10.83
C LYS A 118 19.95 -5.11 10.60
N TYR A 119 21.00 -4.61 11.23
CA TYR A 119 22.27 -5.34 11.31
C TYR A 119 22.03 -6.69 12.00
N LYS A 120 22.44 -7.79 11.37
CA LYS A 120 22.18 -9.14 11.89
C LYS A 120 22.82 -9.36 13.27
N ASP A 121 24.03 -8.84 13.46
CA ASP A 121 24.82 -9.09 14.66
C ASP A 121 24.31 -8.33 15.90
N SER A 122 23.85 -7.09 15.70
CA SER A 122 23.43 -6.21 16.81
C SER A 122 21.91 -6.06 16.95
N GLY A 123 21.15 -6.36 15.90
CA GLY A 123 19.71 -6.07 15.82
C GLY A 123 19.37 -4.57 15.70
N CYS A 124 20.38 -3.69 15.66
CA CYS A 124 20.17 -2.25 15.46
C CYS A 124 19.61 -1.98 14.07
N ILE A 125 18.70 -1.01 13.97
CA ILE A 125 18.16 -0.56 12.68
C ILE A 125 19.29 0.12 11.89
N ALA A 126 19.57 -0.41 10.71
CA ALA A 126 20.52 0.16 9.76
C ALA A 126 19.82 1.14 8.82
N LYS A 127 18.63 0.75 8.31
CA LYS A 127 17.83 1.56 7.40
C LYS A 127 16.35 1.26 7.61
N GLN A 128 15.51 2.28 7.47
CA GLN A 128 14.06 2.17 7.52
C GLN A 128 13.50 3.08 6.42
N VAL A 129 12.66 2.54 5.56
CA VAL A 129 12.04 3.28 4.46
C VAL A 129 10.56 2.93 4.36
N SER A 130 9.76 3.89 3.89
CA SER A 130 8.36 3.63 3.56
C SER A 130 8.07 3.95 2.09
N ILE A 131 7.30 3.07 1.46
CA ILE A 131 6.89 3.18 0.06
C ILE A 131 5.39 3.06 -0.11
N TRP A 132 4.91 3.51 -1.26
CA TRP A 132 3.52 3.37 -1.70
C TRP A 132 3.27 1.95 -2.20
N SER A 133 2.02 1.47 -2.11
CA SER A 133 1.57 0.19 -2.68
C SER A 133 1.22 0.26 -4.17
N ASP A 134 1.24 1.47 -4.74
CA ASP A 134 0.68 1.77 -6.05
C ASP A 134 -0.84 1.51 -6.17
N TYR A 135 -1.58 1.60 -5.05
CA TYR A 135 -3.05 1.50 -5.00
C TYR A 135 -3.80 2.44 -5.96
N TYR A 136 -3.13 3.51 -6.39
CA TYR A 136 -3.67 4.52 -7.29
C TYR A 136 -3.62 4.10 -8.77
N LEU A 137 -3.05 2.94 -9.09
CA LEU A 137 -3.08 2.34 -10.42
C LEU A 137 -4.24 1.33 -10.50
N TYR A 138 -5.00 1.37 -11.61
CA TYR A 138 -6.06 0.37 -11.83
C TYR A 138 -5.47 -1.05 -11.91
N ASN A 139 -4.42 -1.21 -12.71
CA ASN A 139 -3.62 -2.43 -12.79
C ASN A 139 -2.49 -2.36 -11.77
N MET A 140 -2.84 -2.49 -10.49
CA MET A 140 -1.85 -2.53 -9.42
C MET A 140 -0.88 -3.70 -9.63
N PRO A 141 0.45 -3.50 -9.54
CA PRO A 141 1.41 -4.55 -9.80
C PRO A 141 1.34 -5.65 -8.73
N GLU A 142 1.52 -6.91 -9.12
CA GLU A 142 1.57 -8.04 -8.18
C GLU A 142 2.77 -7.96 -7.21
N ASN A 143 3.86 -7.34 -7.68
CA ASN A 143 5.12 -7.22 -6.97
C ASN A 143 5.59 -5.76 -6.94
N LEU A 144 6.26 -5.37 -5.86
CA LEU A 144 6.96 -4.08 -5.77
C LEU A 144 8.46 -4.31 -5.71
N SER A 145 9.21 -3.36 -6.27
CA SER A 145 10.67 -3.38 -6.26
C SER A 145 11.24 -2.05 -5.80
N ILE A 146 12.27 -2.09 -4.96
CA ILE A 146 13.00 -0.92 -4.47
C ILE A 146 14.49 -1.21 -4.40
N LYS A 147 15.30 -0.23 -4.81
CA LYS A 147 16.74 -0.22 -4.56
C LYS A 147 17.01 0.39 -3.18
N ILE A 148 17.77 -0.33 -2.36
CA ILE A 148 18.30 0.18 -1.09
C ILE A 148 19.79 0.44 -1.26
N GLU A 149 20.21 1.67 -1.03
CA GLU A 149 21.60 2.12 -1.13
C GLU A 149 22.18 2.46 0.25
N GLU A 150 23.46 2.84 0.30
CA GLU A 150 24.18 3.25 1.52
C GLU A 150 24.26 2.14 2.59
N LEU A 151 24.40 0.89 2.14
CA LEU A 151 24.72 -0.24 3.00
C LEU A 151 26.23 -0.31 3.27
N SER A 152 26.61 -1.04 4.31
CA SER A 152 28.01 -1.31 4.63
C SER A 152 28.46 -2.59 3.93
N ALA A 153 29.68 -2.59 3.38
CA ALA A 153 30.28 -3.78 2.76
C ALA A 153 30.42 -4.94 3.75
N GLU A 154 30.42 -6.17 3.22
CA GLU A 154 30.65 -7.39 3.99
C GLU A 154 29.77 -7.53 5.26
N THR A 155 28.56 -6.96 5.23
CA THR A 155 27.67 -6.83 6.39
C THR A 155 26.39 -7.62 6.18
N ALA A 156 25.99 -8.41 7.19
CA ALA A 156 24.75 -9.17 7.16
C ALA A 156 23.59 -8.34 7.69
N TYR A 157 22.46 -8.41 7.00
CA TYR A 157 21.23 -7.69 7.32
C TYR A 157 20.03 -8.63 7.40
N ASP A 158 19.15 -8.37 8.34
CA ASP A 158 17.80 -8.93 8.39
C ASP A 158 16.80 -7.89 7.88
N ILE A 159 16.06 -8.23 6.83
CA ILE A 159 14.95 -7.44 6.28
C ILE A 159 13.65 -7.86 6.97
N SER A 160 12.80 -6.88 7.29
CA SER A 160 11.41 -7.06 7.67
C SER A 160 10.54 -6.08 6.90
N ILE A 161 9.51 -6.57 6.22
CA ILE A 161 8.53 -5.77 5.49
C ILE A 161 7.16 -5.93 6.16
N LYS A 162 6.56 -4.83 6.59
CA LYS A 162 5.18 -4.77 7.09
C LYS A 162 4.32 -3.92 6.17
N ALA A 163 3.06 -4.31 6.01
CA ALA A 163 2.08 -3.57 5.23
C ALA A 163 1.22 -2.68 6.13
N ASN A 164 0.83 -1.51 5.64
CA ASN A 164 -0.02 -0.56 6.35
C ASN A 164 -1.27 -0.20 5.54
N SER A 165 -2.40 -0.02 6.21
CA SER A 165 -3.63 0.49 5.60
C SER A 165 -3.67 2.03 5.60
N PHE A 166 -4.70 2.61 4.98
CA PHE A 166 -5.03 4.04 5.08
C PHE A 166 -5.42 4.45 6.51
N TRP A 167 -5.88 3.49 7.31
CA TRP A 167 -6.38 3.70 8.66
C TRP A 167 -5.31 3.44 9.74
N ARG A 168 -4.03 3.41 9.35
CA ARG A 168 -2.87 3.23 10.23
C ARG A 168 -2.84 1.89 10.98
N THR A 169 -3.63 0.90 10.53
CA THR A 169 -3.47 -0.48 10.95
C THR A 169 -2.30 -1.11 10.21
N VAL A 170 -1.63 -2.06 10.85
CA VAL A 170 -0.40 -2.68 10.35
C VAL A 170 -0.55 -4.19 10.37
N SER A 171 0.02 -4.87 9.38
CA SER A 171 0.03 -6.33 9.31
C SER A 171 0.65 -6.96 10.55
N ASP A 172 0.01 -8.02 11.05
CA ASP A 172 0.53 -8.79 12.17
C ASP A 172 1.76 -9.61 11.75
N ASN A 173 1.68 -10.23 10.56
CA ASN A 173 2.81 -10.89 9.91
C ASN A 173 3.69 -9.91 9.12
N ALA A 174 4.89 -10.38 8.76
CA ALA A 174 5.87 -9.66 7.96
C ALA A 174 6.57 -10.62 7.01
N LEU A 175 6.98 -10.12 5.85
CA LEU A 175 7.98 -10.81 5.02
C LEU A 175 9.37 -10.56 5.61
N THR A 176 10.17 -11.61 5.73
CA THR A 176 11.52 -11.51 6.29
C THR A 176 12.53 -12.26 5.43
N PHE A 177 13.75 -11.73 5.38
CA PHE A 177 14.85 -12.33 4.63
C PHE A 177 16.19 -11.90 5.22
N THR A 178 17.20 -12.76 5.16
CA THR A 178 18.58 -12.39 5.50
C THR A 178 19.43 -12.39 4.25
N PHE A 179 20.21 -11.33 4.05
CA PHE A 179 21.26 -11.29 3.04
C PHE A 179 22.54 -10.71 3.63
N LYS A 180 23.63 -10.79 2.88
CA LYS A 180 24.91 -10.16 3.21
C LYS A 180 25.39 -9.39 1.99
N THR A 181 25.83 -8.15 2.18
CA THR A 181 26.52 -7.37 1.15
C THR A 181 27.83 -8.02 0.73
N LYS A 182 28.30 -7.67 -0.47
CA LYS A 182 29.61 -8.10 -0.98
C LYS A 182 30.75 -7.32 -0.33
#